data_AF-A0A212A663-F1
#
_entry.id   AF-A0A212A663-F1
#
_cell.length_a   1.000
_cell.length_b   1.000
_cell.length_c   1.000
_cell.angle_alpha   90.00
_cell.angle_beta   90.00
_cell.angle_gamma   90.00
#
_symmetry.space_group_name_H-M   'P 1'
#
loop_
_entity.id
_entity.type
_entity.pdbx_description
1 polymer ?
#
loop_
_entity_poly.entity_id
_entity_poly.type
_entity_poly.pdbx_seq_one_letter_code
_entity_poly.pdbx_strand_id
1 'polypeptide(L)'
;MSSPTYTMEEPTRRAVAERTSPLRAMYHRWQEVKAGHRTTNDEGEEDRLFDEMLDLEQRAADFEPQTMEDMAFKIVFADDNGDMDMNIHQTALVARAYRMVGIEPLDRFGKPL
;
A
#
# COMPACT_ATOMS: atom_id res chain seq x y z
N MET A 1 50.22 -3.62 -30.09
CA MET A 1 49.23 -4.03 -29.07
C MET A 1 48.49 -2.78 -28.65
N SER A 2 47.22 -2.63 -29.03
CA SER A 2 46.31 -1.65 -28.44
C SER A 2 44.90 -2.23 -28.52
N SER A 3 44.38 -2.69 -27.38
CA SER A 3 42.97 -3.06 -27.25
C SER A 3 42.17 -1.78 -26.98
N PRO A 4 41.00 -1.59 -27.60
CA PRO A 4 40.15 -0.46 -27.31
C PRO A 4 39.49 -0.64 -25.95
N THR A 5 39.61 0.36 -25.08
CA THR A 5 38.90 0.44 -23.81
C THR A 5 37.41 0.64 -24.08
N TYR A 6 36.61 -0.40 -23.81
CA TYR A 6 35.17 -0.30 -23.82
C TYR A 6 34.73 0.38 -22.52
N THR A 7 34.40 1.67 -22.58
CA THR A 7 33.75 2.35 -21.47
C THR A 7 32.32 1.84 -21.39
N MET A 8 32.06 0.92 -20.46
CA MET A 8 30.72 0.66 -19.97
C MET A 8 30.26 1.98 -19.33
N GLU A 9 29.42 2.75 -20.01
CA GLU A 9 28.60 3.73 -19.31
C GLU A 9 27.70 2.92 -18.38
N GLU A 10 28.07 2.82 -17.10
CA GLU A 10 27.16 2.38 -16.06
C GLU A 10 25.91 3.26 -16.21
N PRO A 11 24.73 2.70 -16.54
CA PRO A 11 23.51 3.47 -16.42
C PRO A 11 23.48 3.91 -14.96
N THR A 12 23.66 5.21 -14.77
CA THR A 12 23.82 5.84 -13.47
C THR A 12 22.84 5.23 -12.48
N ARG A 13 23.36 4.63 -11.40
CA ARG A 13 22.63 4.21 -10.19
C ARG A 13 21.88 5.38 -9.49
N ARG A 14 21.66 6.48 -10.20
CA ARG A 14 21.29 7.81 -9.73
C ARG A 14 19.83 8.16 -10.04
N ALA A 15 19.01 7.19 -10.45
CA ALA A 15 17.57 7.36 -10.64
C ALA A 15 16.72 6.36 -9.85
N VAL A 16 17.29 5.60 -8.91
CA VAL A 16 16.52 5.01 -7.80
C VAL A 16 16.31 6.13 -6.76
N ALA A 17 15.71 7.23 -7.21
CA ALA A 17 15.23 8.24 -6.29
C ALA A 17 14.19 7.57 -5.40
N GLU A 18 14.24 7.90 -4.12
CA GLU A 18 13.32 7.55 -3.05
C GLU A 18 11.88 8.00 -3.38
N ARG A 19 11.28 7.42 -4.42
CA ARG A 19 9.92 7.71 -4.82
C ARG A 19 9.04 6.86 -3.94
N THR A 20 8.55 7.46 -2.87
CA THR A 20 7.51 6.89 -2.03
C THR A 20 6.38 6.37 -2.89
N SER A 21 5.94 5.14 -2.63
CA SER A 21 4.83 4.52 -3.35
C SER A 21 3.59 5.44 -3.39
N PRO A 22 2.95 5.65 -4.57
CA PRO A 22 1.66 6.33 -4.65
C PRO A 22 0.58 5.67 -3.79
N LEU A 23 0.71 4.36 -3.54
CA LEU A 23 -0.18 3.60 -2.68
C LEU A 23 -0.10 4.05 -1.21
N ARG A 24 0.98 4.73 -0.78
CA ARG A 24 1.06 5.29 0.58
C ARG A 24 0.01 6.36 0.82
N ALA A 25 -0.05 7.35 -0.08
CA ALA A 25 -1.04 8.43 0.05
C ALA A 25 -2.47 7.88 -0.07
N MET A 26 -2.65 6.90 -0.97
CA MET A 26 -3.93 6.21 -1.15
C MET A 26 -4.35 5.45 0.12
N TYR A 27 -3.41 4.74 0.76
CA TYR A 27 -3.67 4.02 2.01
C TYR A 27 -4.11 4.98 3.11
N HIS A 28 -3.42 6.12 3.30
CA HIS A 28 -3.83 7.09 4.30
C HIS A 28 -5.23 7.65 4.03
N ARG A 29 -5.53 7.98 2.76
CA ARG A 29 -6.88 8.43 2.39
C ARG A 29 -7.94 7.37 2.63
N TRP A 30 -7.64 6.12 2.29
CA TRP A 30 -8.54 5.00 2.52
C TRP A 30 -8.82 4.80 4.02
N GLN A 31 -7.81 4.90 4.88
CA GLN A 31 -8.02 4.83 6.34
C GLN A 31 -8.86 6.00 6.88
N GLU A 32 -8.68 7.22 6.36
CA GLU A 32 -9.53 8.38 6.69
C GLU A 32 -10.99 8.12 6.29
N VAL A 33 -11.23 7.61 5.08
CA VAL A 33 -12.56 7.31 4.57
C VAL A 33 -13.23 6.21 5.40
N LYS A 34 -12.51 5.11 5.71
CA LYS A 34 -13.01 4.05 6.60
C LYS A 34 -13.35 4.57 7.99
N ALA A 35 -12.53 5.46 8.54
CA ALA A 35 -12.80 6.08 9.83
C ALA A 35 -14.04 7.00 9.78
N GLY A 36 -14.17 7.80 8.73
CA GLY A 36 -15.34 8.64 8.49
C GLY A 36 -16.63 7.81 8.35
N HIS A 37 -16.60 6.76 7.52
CA HIS A 37 -17.75 5.89 7.30
C HIS A 37 -18.20 5.21 8.58
N ARG A 38 -17.27 4.81 9.46
CA ARG A 38 -17.61 4.21 10.77
C ARG A 38 -18.25 5.17 11.77
N THR A 39 -18.13 6.49 11.55
CA THR A 39 -18.50 7.50 12.55
C THR A 39 -19.59 8.45 12.10
N THR A 40 -19.89 8.52 10.80
CA THR A 40 -21.00 9.33 10.29
C THR A 40 -22.35 8.69 10.63
N ASN A 41 -23.36 9.54 10.81
CA ASN A 41 -24.77 9.17 10.96
C ASN A 41 -25.64 9.82 9.87
N ASP A 42 -25.01 10.45 8.88
CA ASP A 42 -25.66 11.09 7.75
C ASP A 42 -25.64 10.11 6.57
N GLU A 43 -26.82 9.60 6.19
CA GLU A 43 -26.98 8.62 5.11
C GLU A 43 -26.38 9.10 3.77
N GLY A 44 -26.47 10.40 3.47
CA GLY A 44 -25.90 10.95 2.23
C GLY A 44 -24.38 11.05 2.27
N GLU A 45 -23.80 11.25 3.45
CA GLU A 45 -22.35 11.20 3.65
C GLU A 45 -21.84 9.76 3.68
N GLU A 46 -22.59 8.83 4.26
CA GLU A 46 -22.30 7.40 4.29
C GLU A 46 -22.14 6.85 2.88
N ASP A 47 -23.14 7.07 2.00
CA ASP A 47 -23.09 6.64 0.59
C ASP A 47 -21.88 7.22 -0.13
N ARG A 48 -21.60 8.52 0.06
CA ARG A 48 -20.44 9.19 -0.58
C ARG A 48 -19.11 8.59 -0.11
N LEU A 49 -18.98 8.30 1.18
CA LEU A 49 -17.76 7.70 1.74
C LEU A 49 -17.60 6.26 1.29
N PHE A 50 -18.71 5.51 1.17
CA PHE A 50 -18.69 4.16 0.66
C PHE A 50 -18.24 4.12 -0.81
N ASP A 51 -18.78 4.98 -1.66
CA ASP A 51 -18.37 5.10 -3.07
C ASP A 51 -16.88 5.49 -3.20
N GLU A 52 -16.41 6.43 -2.36
CA GLU A 52 -15.01 6.83 -2.34
C GLU A 52 -14.09 5.70 -1.88
N MET A 53 -14.52 4.90 -0.90
CA MET A 53 -13.80 3.72 -0.43
C MET A 53 -13.63 2.69 -1.55
N LEU A 54 -14.71 2.40 -2.30
CA LEU A 54 -14.68 1.48 -3.43
C LEU A 54 -13.76 1.98 -4.57
N ASP A 55 -13.76 3.27 -4.89
CA ASP A 55 -12.83 3.84 -5.88
C ASP A 55 -11.37 3.64 -5.47
N LEU A 56 -11.04 3.93 -4.20
CA LEU A 56 -9.69 3.76 -3.67
C LEU A 56 -9.25 2.30 -3.71
N GLU A 57 -10.12 1.38 -3.31
CA GLU A 57 -9.85 -0.07 -3.33
C GLU A 57 -9.65 -0.59 -4.75
N GLN A 58 -10.50 -0.18 -5.69
CA GLN A 58 -10.35 -0.57 -7.10
C GLN A 58 -9.05 -0.04 -7.69
N ARG A 59 -8.70 1.23 -7.42
CA ARG A 59 -7.44 1.83 -7.89
C ARG A 59 -6.22 1.17 -7.27
N ALA A 60 -6.28 0.78 -5.99
CA ALA A 60 -5.24 0.01 -5.34
C ALA A 60 -5.12 -1.39 -5.97
N ALA A 61 -6.25 -2.03 -6.31
CA ALA A 61 -6.31 -3.34 -6.95
C ALA A 61 -5.75 -3.33 -8.38
N ASP A 62 -6.02 -2.28 -9.17
CA ASP A 62 -5.54 -2.13 -10.55
C ASP A 62 -4.08 -1.64 -10.64
N PHE A 63 -3.53 -1.12 -9.54
CA PHE A 63 -2.15 -0.65 -9.52
C PHE A 63 -1.15 -1.80 -9.74
N GLU A 64 -0.37 -1.71 -10.81
CA GLU A 64 0.72 -2.64 -11.12
C GLU A 64 2.00 -2.24 -10.36
N PRO A 65 2.46 -3.03 -9.38
CA PRO A 65 3.58 -2.69 -8.53
C PRO A 65 4.90 -2.64 -9.32
N GLN A 66 5.64 -1.54 -9.17
CA GLN A 66 6.95 -1.35 -9.81
C GLN A 66 8.11 -1.50 -8.83
N THR A 67 7.80 -1.43 -7.53
CA THR A 67 8.77 -1.49 -6.43
C THR A 67 8.34 -2.46 -5.34
N MET A 68 9.28 -2.82 -4.46
CA MET A 68 8.98 -3.61 -3.28
C MET A 68 8.07 -2.88 -2.29
N GLU A 69 8.15 -1.54 -2.23
CA GLU A 69 7.22 -0.74 -1.42
C GLU A 69 5.79 -0.84 -1.97
N ASP A 70 5.61 -0.77 -3.30
CA ASP A 70 4.30 -0.96 -3.92
C ASP A 70 3.74 -2.34 -3.61
N MET A 71 4.55 -3.39 -3.76
CA MET A 71 4.14 -4.76 -3.43
C MET A 71 3.76 -4.90 -1.95
N ALA A 72 4.50 -4.25 -1.05
CA ALA A 72 4.17 -4.23 0.37
C ALA A 72 2.81 -3.56 0.61
N PHE A 73 2.53 -2.43 -0.04
CA PHE A 73 1.22 -1.80 0.04
C PHE A 73 0.10 -2.66 -0.54
N LYS A 74 0.31 -3.39 -1.64
CA LYS A 74 -0.69 -4.33 -2.18
C LYS A 74 -1.08 -5.38 -1.13
N ILE A 75 -0.11 -5.89 -0.37
CA ILE A 75 -0.37 -6.83 0.73
C ILE A 75 -1.13 -6.14 1.87
N VAL A 76 -0.78 -4.89 2.22
CA VAL A 76 -1.49 -4.13 3.25
C VAL A 76 -2.95 -3.84 2.87
N PHE A 77 -3.23 -3.51 1.61
CA PHE A 77 -4.61 -3.38 1.12
C PHE A 77 -5.36 -4.71 1.16
N ALA A 78 -4.71 -5.81 0.73
CA ALA A 78 -5.32 -7.14 0.75
C ALA A 78 -5.57 -7.68 2.17
N ASP A 79 -4.78 -7.25 3.15
CA ASP A 79 -4.98 -7.58 4.57
C ASP A 79 -6.25 -6.94 5.13
N ASP A 80 -6.65 -5.78 4.60
CA ASP A 80 -7.81 -5.01 5.03
C ASP A 80 -7.98 -4.86 6.55
N ASN A 81 -6.92 -4.37 7.22
CA ASN A 81 -6.88 -4.24 8.68
C ASN A 81 -7.15 -5.59 9.40
N GLY A 82 -6.53 -6.66 8.91
CA GLY A 82 -6.61 -8.00 9.51
C GLY A 82 -7.84 -8.83 9.14
N ASP A 83 -8.52 -8.52 8.04
CA ASP A 83 -9.65 -9.32 7.50
C ASP A 83 -9.21 -10.49 6.60
N MET A 84 -7.90 -10.63 6.33
CA MET A 84 -7.40 -11.80 5.60
C MET A 84 -7.62 -13.11 6.40
N ASP A 85 -7.70 -14.26 5.73
CA ASP A 85 -7.85 -15.60 6.37
C ASP A 85 -6.71 -15.98 7.35
N MET A 86 -5.60 -15.23 7.33
CA MET A 86 -4.48 -15.26 8.28
C MET A 86 -3.91 -16.66 8.59
N ASN A 87 -3.79 -17.54 7.59
CA ASN A 87 -2.95 -18.73 7.74
C ASN A 87 -1.49 -18.33 8.06
N ILE A 88 -0.66 -19.27 8.52
CA ILE A 88 0.71 -18.96 8.99
C ILE A 88 1.56 -18.23 7.93
N HIS A 89 1.38 -18.54 6.65
CA HIS A 89 2.11 -17.92 5.55
C HIS A 89 1.58 -16.50 5.27
N GLN A 90 0.26 -16.31 5.27
CA GLN A 90 -0.39 -15.02 5.10
C GLN A 90 -0.02 -14.07 6.26
N THR A 91 -0.11 -14.54 7.50
CA THR A 91 0.28 -13.76 8.70
C THR A 91 1.73 -13.28 8.60
N ALA A 92 2.65 -14.18 8.22
CA ALA A 92 4.07 -13.82 8.08
C ALA A 92 4.29 -12.81 6.94
N LEU A 93 3.56 -12.94 5.84
CA LEU A 93 3.62 -12.03 4.69
C LEU A 93 3.10 -10.64 5.05
N VAL A 94 1.93 -10.55 5.66
CA VAL A 94 1.31 -9.30 6.15
C VAL A 94 2.22 -8.60 7.15
N ALA A 95 2.71 -9.32 8.18
CA ALA A 95 3.63 -8.76 9.18
C ALA A 95 4.93 -8.24 8.54
N ARG A 96 5.41 -8.88 7.47
CA ARG A 96 6.57 -8.38 6.71
C ARG A 96 6.21 -7.13 5.92
N ALA A 97 5.03 -7.07 5.30
CA ALA A 97 4.56 -5.91 4.54
C ALA A 97 4.43 -4.65 5.41
N TYR A 98 3.71 -4.71 6.54
CA TYR A 98 3.58 -3.58 7.47
C TYR A 98 4.92 -3.04 7.95
N ARG A 99 5.88 -3.93 8.29
CA ARG A 99 7.24 -3.53 8.65
C ARG A 99 8.00 -2.86 7.51
N MET A 100 7.79 -3.28 6.26
CA MET A 100 8.46 -2.68 5.09
C MET A 100 7.97 -1.26 4.81
N VAL A 101 6.69 -0.96 5.05
CA VAL A 101 6.11 0.37 4.81
C VAL A 101 6.11 1.28 6.05
N GLY A 102 6.49 0.75 7.21
CA GLY A 102 6.60 1.50 8.47
C GLY A 102 5.24 1.88 9.06
N ILE A 103 4.24 1.00 8.92
CA ILE A 103 2.87 1.21 9.40
C ILE A 103 2.58 0.20 10.51
N GLU A 104 1.98 0.66 11.59
CA GLU A 104 1.48 -0.22 12.66
C GLU A 104 0.18 -0.90 12.19
N PRO A 105 0.06 -2.23 12.31
CA PRO A 105 -1.17 -2.93 11.96
C PRO A 105 -2.37 -2.43 12.76
N LEU A 106 -3.51 -2.31 12.10
CA LEU A 106 -4.79 -2.01 12.74
C LEU A 106 -5.65 -3.27 12.79
N ASP A 107 -6.54 -3.35 13.77
CA ASP A 107 -7.64 -4.31 13.78
C ASP A 107 -8.73 -3.90 12.79
N ARG A 108 -9.70 -4.79 12.53
CA ARG A 108 -10.81 -4.52 11.61
C ARG A 108 -11.65 -3.28 11.95
N PHE A 109 -11.55 -2.78 13.19
CA PHE A 109 -12.21 -1.56 13.65
C PHE A 109 -11.35 -0.30 13.50
N GLY A 110 -10.12 -0.43 12.99
CA GLY A 110 -9.18 0.66 12.78
C GLY A 110 -8.41 1.06 14.05
N LYS A 111 -8.33 0.18 15.06
CA LYS A 111 -7.55 0.40 16.28
C LYS A 111 -6.19 -0.29 16.19
N PRO A 112 -5.10 0.26 16.77
CA PRO A 112 -3.81 -0.41 16.79
C PRO A 112 -3.89 -1.80 17.43
N LEU A 113 -3.20 -2.77 16.83
CA LEU A 113 -3.03 -4.15 17.34
C LEU A 113 -1.91 -4.27 18.37
#